data_AF-A0A1H7H3L4-F1
#
_entry.id   AF-A0A1H7H3L4-F1
#
_cell.length_a   1.000
_cell.length_b   1.000
_cell.length_c   1.000
_cell.angle_alpha   90.00
_cell.angle_beta   90.00
_cell.angle_gamma   90.00
#
_symmetry.space_group_name_H-M   'P 1'
#
loop_
_entity.id
_entity.type
_entity.pdbx_description
1 polymer ?
#
loop_
_entity_poly.entity_id
_entity_poly.type
_entity_poly.pdbx_seq_one_letter_code
_entity_poly.pdbx_strand_id
1 'polypeptide(L)' 'MSRSPSSEAEDDGDWRFGVDEVGPEGLIEDQPPEQEPIEPGSPNAENVLFVVLGVLLTVGLLLSAVFPNAL' A
#
# COMPACT_ATOMS: atom_id res chain seq x y z
N MET A 1 -13.66 15.43 -50.47
CA MET A 1 -13.96 15.76 -49.07
C MET A 1 -14.08 14.44 -48.31
N SER A 2 -12.98 13.96 -47.74
CA SER A 2 -12.64 14.08 -46.30
C SER A 2 -13.54 13.19 -45.45
N ARG A 3 -13.07 11.95 -45.25
CA ARG A 3 -13.56 11.06 -44.22
C ARG A 3 -13.08 11.67 -42.88
N SER A 4 -13.98 12.33 -42.15
CA SER A 4 -13.68 12.76 -40.79
C SER A 4 -13.41 11.51 -39.95
N PRO A 5 -12.35 11.47 -39.13
CA PRO A 5 -12.25 10.42 -38.13
C PRO A 5 -13.32 10.74 -37.09
N SER A 6 -14.41 9.98 -37.08
CA SER A 6 -15.13 9.75 -35.83
C SER A 6 -14.08 9.21 -34.87
N SER A 7 -13.82 9.93 -33.79
CA SER A 7 -13.10 9.39 -32.65
C SER A 7 -13.94 8.27 -32.06
N GLU A 8 -13.85 7.08 -32.66
CA GLU A 8 -13.95 5.83 -31.94
C GLU A 8 -12.83 5.88 -30.89
N ALA A 9 -13.14 6.53 -29.77
CA ALA A 9 -12.36 6.43 -28.55
C ALA A 9 -12.25 4.93 -28.28
N GLU A 10 -11.01 4.50 -28.28
CA GLU A 10 -10.60 3.12 -28.22
C GLU A 10 -11.30 2.46 -27.02
N ASP A 11 -11.93 1.33 -27.30
CA ASP A 11 -12.36 0.35 -26.31
C ASP A 11 -11.14 -0.03 -25.46
N ASP A 12 -10.87 0.71 -24.38
CA ASP A 12 -9.88 0.38 -23.35
C ASP A 12 -10.41 -0.82 -22.54
N GLY A 13 -10.50 -1.96 -23.22
CA GLY A 13 -11.19 -3.19 -22.84
C GLY A 13 -10.59 -3.98 -21.68
N ASP A 14 -10.10 -3.31 -20.64
CA ASP A 14 -9.72 -3.95 -19.36
C ASP A 14 -9.96 -3.06 -18.14
N TRP A 15 -10.23 -1.76 -18.32
CA TRP A 15 -10.40 -0.83 -17.21
C TRP A 15 -11.87 -0.52 -16.96
N ARG A 16 -12.23 -0.46 -15.67
CA ARG A 16 -13.60 -0.18 -15.24
C ARG A 16 -14.03 1.26 -15.55
N PHE A 17 -13.08 2.18 -15.71
CA PHE A 17 -13.29 3.61 -15.92
C PHE A 17 -12.36 4.15 -17.01
N GLY A 18 -12.87 5.07 -17.82
CA GLY A 18 -12.08 5.82 -18.82
C GLY A 18 -11.21 6.91 -18.17
N VAL A 19 -10.13 7.32 -18.84
CA VAL A 19 -9.24 8.39 -18.37
C VAL A 19 -9.96 9.75 -18.29
N ASP A 20 -10.99 9.94 -19.10
CA ASP A 20 -11.86 11.11 -19.10
C ASP A 20 -12.92 11.08 -17.98
N GLU A 21 -13.18 9.92 -17.40
CA GLU A 21 -14.13 9.73 -16.30
C GLU A 21 -13.50 9.97 -14.92
N VAL A 22 -12.17 9.97 -14.84
CA VAL A 22 -11.40 10.23 -13.62
C VAL A 22 -10.68 11.57 -13.70
N GLY A 23 -10.73 12.35 -12.63
CA GLY A 23 -9.97 13.58 -12.50
C GLY A 23 -8.45 13.31 -12.47
N PRO A 24 -7.60 14.35 -12.45
CA PRO A 24 -6.14 14.22 -12.45
C PRO A 24 -5.58 13.40 -11.28
N GLU A 25 -6.35 13.26 -10.20
CA GLU A 25 -6.02 12.45 -9.02
C GLU A 25 -6.55 11.01 -9.11
N GLY A 26 -7.12 10.60 -10.24
CA GLY A 26 -7.72 9.27 -10.42
C GLY A 26 -9.04 9.06 -9.67
N LEU A 27 -9.70 10.16 -9.26
CA LEU A 27 -10.95 10.15 -8.51
C LEU A 27 -12.12 10.59 -9.40
N ILE A 28 -13.29 9.98 -9.21
CA ILE A 28 -14.54 10.41 -9.82
C ILE A 28 -15.01 11.66 -9.05
N GLU A 29 -15.30 12.75 -9.76
CA GLU A 29 -15.60 14.07 -9.17
C GLU A 29 -16.83 14.08 -8.23
N ASP A 30 -17.72 13.09 -8.37
CA ASP A 30 -18.95 12.95 -7.57
C ASP A 30 -18.78 12.14 -6.26
N GLN A 31 -17.58 11.64 -5.94
CA GLN A 31 -17.36 10.83 -4.74
C GLN A 31 -16.41 11.53 -3.75
N PRO A 32 -16.89 11.95 -2.56
CA PRO A 32 -16.00 12.53 -1.54
C PRO A 32 -14.99 11.48 -1.08
N PRO A 33 -13.67 11.80 -1.04
CA PRO A 33 -12.67 10.88 -0.53
C PRO A 33 -12.68 10.92 0.99
N GLU A 34 -13.69 10.32 1.61
CA GLU A 34 -13.56 9.87 2.99
C GLU A 34 -13.07 8.44 2.96
N GLN A 35 -11.81 8.26 2.59
CA GLN A 35 -11.12 7.01 2.86
C GLN A 35 -10.93 6.94 4.37
N GLU A 36 -11.86 6.26 5.06
CA GLU A 36 -11.67 5.90 6.46
C GLU A 36 -10.30 5.21 6.60
N PRO A 37 -9.53 5.50 7.67
CA PRO A 37 -8.28 4.82 7.91
C PRO A 37 -8.48 3.31 7.87
N ILE A 38 -7.68 2.61 7.07
CA ILE A 38 -7.71 1.14 7.02
C ILE A 38 -7.40 0.62 8.42
N GLU A 39 -8.32 -0.18 8.97
CA GLU A 39 -8.12 -0.81 10.26
C GLU A 39 -6.90 -1.75 10.22
N PRO A 40 -5.98 -1.65 11.20
CA PRO A 40 -4.87 -2.59 11.30
C PRO A 40 -5.40 -4.02 11.46
N GLY A 41 -4.96 -4.92 10.58
CA GLY A 41 -5.21 -6.35 10.75
C GLY A 41 -4.44 -6.93 11.94
N SER A 42 -4.91 -8.07 12.45
CA SER A 42 -4.14 -8.84 13.44
C SER A 42 -2.92 -9.50 12.76
N PRO A 43 -1.71 -9.38 13.31
CA PRO A 43 -0.54 -10.05 12.76
C PRO A 43 -0.65 -11.57 12.92
N ASN A 44 -0.14 -12.32 11.94
CA ASN A 44 0.03 -13.77 12.06
C ASN A 44 1.06 -14.11 13.15
N ALA A 45 0.94 -15.30 13.74
CA ALA A 45 1.82 -15.75 14.82
C ALA A 45 3.30 -15.79 14.40
N GLU A 46 3.58 -16.17 13.15
CA GLU A 46 4.92 -16.21 12.57
C GLU A 46 5.55 -14.81 12.53
N ASN A 47 4.78 -13.80 12.13
CA ASN A 47 5.27 -12.42 12.06
C ASN A 47 5.59 -11.90 13.47
N VAL A 48 4.74 -12.18 14.44
CA VAL A 48 4.99 -11.82 15.85
C VAL A 48 6.25 -12.49 16.37
N LEU A 49 6.46 -13.78 16.05
CA LEU A 49 7.65 -14.52 16.44
C LEU A 49 8.93 -13.85 15.91
N PHE A 50 8.97 -13.44 14.65
CA PHE A 50 10.15 -12.77 14.08
C PHE A 50 10.45 -11.43 14.75
N VAL A 51 9.42 -10.63 15.07
CA VAL A 51 9.59 -9.37 15.80
C VAL A 51 10.16 -9.63 17.19
N VAL A 52 9.59 -10.58 17.94
CA VAL A 52 10.06 -10.93 19.28
C VAL A 52 11.51 -11.43 19.24
N LEU A 53 11.86 -12.30 18.29
CA LEU A 53 13.24 -12.77 18.10
C LEU A 53 14.19 -11.62 17.81
N GLY A 54 13.81 -10.67 16.95
CA GLY A 54 14.62 -9.48 16.64
C GLY A 54 14.85 -8.59 17.87
N VAL A 55 13.81 -8.39 18.69
CA VAL A 55 13.92 -7.64 19.95
C VAL A 55 14.87 -8.36 20.92
N LEU A 56 14.69 -9.67 21.13
CA LEU A 56 15.54 -10.45 22.03
C LEU A 56 17.00 -10.43 21.59
N LEU A 57 17.26 -10.56 20.28
CA LEU A 57 18.61 -10.53 19.72
C LEU A 57 19.24 -9.16 19.92
N THR A 58 18.50 -8.09 19.62
CA THR A 58 18.98 -6.70 19.79
C THR A 58 19.29 -6.41 21.25
N VAL A 59 18.39 -6.75 22.17
CA VAL A 59 18.60 -6.59 23.61
C VAL A 59 19.80 -7.42 24.08
N GLY A 60 19.91 -8.68 23.63
CA GLY A 60 21.06 -9.54 23.95
C GLY A 60 22.39 -8.96 23.50
N LEU A 61 22.45 -8.41 22.28
CA LEU A 61 23.64 -7.72 21.77
C LEU A 61 23.97 -6.47 22.58
N LEU A 62 22.97 -5.65 22.92
CA LEU A 62 23.18 -4.46 23.75
C LEU A 62 23.68 -4.83 25.15
N LEU A 63 23.10 -5.85 25.77
CA LEU A 63 23.54 -6.34 27.08
C LEU A 63 24.98 -6.86 27.02
N SER A 64 25.33 -7.64 26.00
CA SER A 64 26.70 -8.14 25.79
C SER A 64 27.70 -6.99 25.58
N ALA A 65 27.33 -5.99 24.76
CA ALA A 65 28.20 -4.86 24.45
C ALA A 65 28.40 -3.90 25.63
N VAL A 66 27.34 -3.63 26.40
CA VAL A 66 27.37 -2.65 27.50
C VAL A 66 27.80 -3.29 28.82
N PHE A 67 27.41 -4.54 29.04
CA PHE A 67 27.65 -5.30 30.28
C PHE A 67 28.32 -6.64 29.96
N PRO A 68 29.62 -6.65 29.66
CA PRO A 68 30.34 -7.86 29.22
C PRO A 68 30.39 -8.98 30.26
N ASN A 69 29.96 -8.73 31.51
CA ASN A 69 29.89 -9.72 32.60
C ASN A 69 28.45 -10.05 33.03
N ALA A 70 27.43 -9.63 32.27
CA ALA A 70 26.02 -9.88 32.61
C ALA A 70 25.46 -11.22 32.09
N LEU A 71 26.29 -12.02 31.42
CA LEU A 71 25.97 -13.33 30.84
C LEU A 71 26.90 -14.41 31.40
#